data_AF-A0A3D5IBL0-F1
#
_entry.id   AF-A0A3D5IBL0-F1
#
_cell.length_a   1.000
_cell.length_b   1.000
_cell.length_c   1.000
_cell.angle_alpha   90.00
_cell.angle_beta   90.00
_cell.angle_gamma   90.00
#
_symmetry.space_group_name_H-M   'P 1'
#
loop_
_entity.id
_entity.type
_entity.pdbx_description
1 polymer ?
#
loop_
_entity_poly.entity_id
_entity_poly.type
_entity_poly.pdbx_seq_one_letter_code
_entity_poly.pdbx_strand_id
1 'polypeptide(L)'
;MAESQLPSERRRTMLDTERYWQEEWAARVLRWARGKTRTAQEAEDLAQTVLLEWLRAVRAQEERGVCVAEPEHLLWRIARFVWCKSLRPGTHYRCEPLSEKLSAGETPEESAERQDEQRRQTAFVRRQIMRLSRIQRETLVWYYLENRTTADIARRLRVSENTVRWHLSDSRKKIREADGKMTSMEFVYCPKKLHVAINGEAYDDRLTREVLDNLLHQNILLRCYAQGQTAQELCDELGVARPYIEDAVNVLLRDELLTADGGRVRTNFIITSGAQEEARLAVYDAHKDELSREIVRQLMAHEQEIRAIGFIGCDVPMPRLLWWLIYRCTAALPNPAEMPPRPYHADGGAYHLMGFAREPENRHYLAWDYNGPMYNDGFRWFGLQHFGNSPVQDLFELNQPHMGKLCALLIRLIQADFDPSCVTADEQELLAELLARGFLRKADGSIKPNFCVLTREQVQRLRQEVFLPIVEAVQPAWTRVCNELRTLCKASVPKHLQALADLPLHMAALAAGYMTEQIAYAYGALEKPETPDDAAMWTLVYEPEIKVTPHK
;
A
#
# COMPACT_ATOMS: atom_id res chain seq x y z
N MET A 1 -98.67 54.24 -58.26
CA MET A 1 -98.38 55.15 -57.13
C MET A 1 -97.28 54.47 -56.33
N ALA A 2 -96.03 54.94 -56.44
CA ALA A 2 -95.46 55.97 -55.55
C ALA A 2 -95.50 55.45 -54.10
N GLU A 3 -94.40 55.19 -53.38
CA GLU A 3 -93.19 55.99 -53.15
C GLU A 3 -92.10 55.10 -52.53
N SER A 4 -90.85 55.21 -52.98
CA SER A 4 -89.70 55.74 -52.22
C SER A 4 -88.86 54.68 -51.51
N GLN A 5 -87.58 54.58 -51.89
CA GLN A 5 -86.39 54.56 -51.01
C GLN A 5 -85.13 54.19 -51.83
N LEU A 6 -84.22 55.16 -51.97
CA LEU A 6 -82.76 54.97 -51.99
C LEU A 6 -82.28 55.31 -50.55
N PRO A 7 -81.08 54.92 -50.06
CA PRO A 7 -80.04 53.96 -50.53
C PRO A 7 -79.50 53.02 -49.41
N SER A 8 -78.71 51.96 -49.73
CA SER A 8 -77.70 51.42 -48.79
C SER A 8 -76.62 50.53 -49.44
N GLU A 9 -75.37 50.98 -49.30
CA GLU A 9 -74.17 50.21 -48.94
C GLU A 9 -73.75 48.96 -49.75
N ARG A 10 -72.71 49.15 -50.57
CA ARG A 10 -71.74 48.10 -50.91
C ARG A 10 -70.95 47.69 -49.65
N ARG A 11 -71.41 46.67 -48.93
CA ARG A 11 -70.54 45.85 -48.06
C ARG A 11 -70.28 44.51 -48.77
N ARG A 12 -69.19 44.43 -49.53
CA ARG A 12 -68.57 43.13 -49.87
C ARG A 12 -67.61 42.79 -48.72
N THR A 13 -67.78 41.61 -48.13
CA THR A 13 -66.90 41.05 -47.10
C THR A 13 -65.51 40.73 -47.66
N MET A 14 -64.45 40.93 -46.86
CA MET A 14 -63.06 40.93 -47.33
C MET A 14 -62.53 39.60 -47.91
N LEU A 15 -63.21 38.48 -47.62
CA LEU A 15 -62.89 37.15 -48.14
C LEU A 15 -63.08 37.00 -49.67
N ASP A 16 -63.97 37.79 -50.29
CA ASP A 16 -64.12 37.84 -51.75
C ASP A 16 -63.03 38.68 -52.44
N THR A 17 -62.30 39.49 -51.67
CA THR A 17 -61.21 40.34 -52.17
C THR A 17 -59.88 39.60 -52.22
N GLU A 18 -59.57 38.68 -51.29
CA GLU A 18 -58.25 38.02 -51.23
C GLU A 18 -57.89 37.32 -52.54
N ARG A 19 -58.85 36.65 -53.17
CA ARG A 19 -58.64 35.94 -54.44
C ARG A 19 -58.39 36.89 -55.61
N TYR A 20 -59.12 38.00 -55.69
CA TYR A 20 -58.90 39.06 -56.68
C TYR A 20 -57.49 39.68 -56.55
N TRP A 21 -57.03 39.94 -55.31
CA TRP A 21 -55.69 40.47 -55.06
C TRP A 21 -54.57 39.46 -55.33
N GLN A 22 -54.80 38.17 -55.04
CA GLN A 22 -53.84 37.12 -55.40
C GLN A 22 -53.73 36.94 -56.93
N GLU A 23 -54.85 36.89 -57.64
CA GLU A 23 -54.85 36.60 -59.09
C GLU A 23 -54.40 37.80 -59.95
N GLU A 24 -54.81 39.04 -59.63
CA GLU A 24 -54.42 40.22 -60.44
C GLU A 24 -53.17 40.97 -59.93
N TRP A 25 -52.95 41.03 -58.61
CA TRP A 25 -51.93 41.93 -58.05
C TRP A 25 -50.63 41.25 -57.65
N ALA A 26 -50.65 39.96 -57.27
CA ALA A 26 -49.42 39.24 -56.93
C ALA A 26 -48.41 39.23 -58.09
N ALA A 27 -48.88 39.01 -59.32
CA ALA A 27 -48.06 39.07 -60.52
C ALA A 27 -47.46 40.47 -60.77
N ARG A 28 -48.20 41.53 -60.44
CA ARG A 28 -47.75 42.93 -60.59
C ARG A 28 -46.71 43.28 -59.53
N VAL A 29 -46.91 42.85 -58.28
CA VAL A 29 -45.94 43.03 -57.19
C VAL A 29 -44.67 42.24 -57.48
N LEU A 30 -44.76 41.00 -57.97
CA LEU A 30 -43.60 40.21 -58.37
C LEU A 30 -42.83 40.87 -59.51
N ARG A 31 -43.53 41.38 -60.53
CA ARG A 31 -42.89 42.12 -61.63
C ARG A 31 -42.17 43.37 -61.12
N TRP A 32 -42.78 44.10 -60.19
CA TRP A 32 -42.15 45.24 -59.53
C TRP A 32 -40.91 44.81 -58.73
N ALA A 33 -41.00 43.72 -57.95
CA ALA A 33 -39.90 43.20 -57.13
C ALA A 33 -38.72 42.73 -57.99
N ARG A 34 -38.98 42.09 -59.13
CA ARG A 34 -37.94 41.72 -60.12
C ARG A 34 -37.16 42.93 -60.66
N GLY A 35 -37.79 44.11 -60.72
CA GLY A 35 -37.11 45.36 -61.06
C GLY A 35 -36.27 45.96 -59.92
N LYS A 36 -36.29 45.35 -58.73
CA LYS A 36 -35.66 45.86 -57.49
C LYS A 36 -34.62 44.91 -56.88
N THR A 37 -34.58 43.65 -57.30
CA THR A 37 -33.66 42.61 -56.80
C THR A 37 -32.77 42.06 -57.91
N ARG A 38 -31.74 41.27 -57.57
CA ARG A 38 -30.76 40.75 -58.53
C ARG A 38 -31.05 39.33 -58.97
N THR A 39 -31.68 38.53 -58.11
CA THR A 39 -32.04 37.14 -58.41
C THR A 39 -33.56 36.95 -58.43
N ALA A 40 -34.02 35.91 -59.13
CA ALA A 40 -35.42 35.53 -59.16
C ALA A 40 -35.94 35.17 -57.75
N GLN A 41 -35.12 34.48 -56.96
CA GLN A 41 -35.43 34.09 -55.58
C GLN A 41 -35.61 35.32 -54.68
N GLU A 42 -34.69 36.28 -54.72
CA GLU A 42 -34.84 37.54 -53.98
C GLU A 42 -36.10 38.32 -54.38
N ALA A 43 -36.45 38.28 -55.68
CA ALA A 43 -37.66 38.95 -56.18
C ALA A 43 -38.93 38.31 -55.61
N GLU A 44 -38.96 36.98 -55.55
CA GLU A 44 -40.07 36.20 -55.00
C GLU A 44 -40.22 36.44 -53.50
N ASP A 45 -39.13 36.38 -52.74
CA ASP A 45 -39.12 36.66 -51.29
C ASP A 45 -39.59 38.08 -50.98
N LEU A 46 -39.10 39.08 -51.74
CA LEU A 46 -39.52 40.47 -51.58
C LEU A 46 -41.01 40.62 -51.89
N ALA A 47 -41.49 40.03 -52.99
CA ALA A 47 -42.90 40.12 -53.38
C ALA A 47 -43.83 39.48 -52.33
N GLN A 48 -43.46 38.30 -51.82
CA GLN A 48 -44.22 37.63 -50.76
C GLN A 48 -44.26 38.47 -49.48
N THR A 49 -43.12 39.02 -49.06
CA THR A 49 -43.05 39.87 -47.86
C THR A 49 -43.92 41.12 -48.01
N VAL A 50 -43.92 41.75 -49.18
CA VAL A 50 -44.77 42.92 -49.46
C VAL A 50 -46.26 42.59 -49.35
N LEU A 51 -46.69 41.49 -49.98
CA LEU A 51 -48.09 41.08 -49.95
C LEU A 51 -48.55 40.70 -48.53
N LEU A 52 -47.69 40.00 -47.78
CA LEU A 52 -47.97 39.61 -46.40
C LEU A 52 -48.14 40.84 -45.49
N GLU A 53 -47.20 41.80 -45.55
CA GLU A 53 -47.26 43.01 -44.74
C GLU A 53 -48.46 43.89 -45.12
N TRP A 54 -48.82 43.92 -46.41
CA TRP A 54 -50.03 44.60 -46.86
C TRP A 54 -51.30 43.93 -46.32
N LEU A 55 -51.43 42.60 -46.41
CA LEU A 55 -52.56 41.86 -45.84
C LEU A 55 -52.70 42.10 -44.33
N ARG A 56 -51.58 42.10 -43.60
CA ARG A 56 -51.55 42.40 -42.16
C ARG A 56 -52.03 43.82 -41.87
N ALA A 57 -51.53 44.81 -42.61
CA ALA A 57 -51.92 46.20 -42.42
C ALA A 57 -53.40 46.42 -42.70
N VAL A 58 -53.93 45.77 -43.73
CA VAL A 58 -55.33 45.85 -44.13
C VAL A 58 -56.25 45.21 -43.09
N ARG A 59 -55.97 43.98 -42.66
CA ARG A 59 -56.74 43.29 -41.60
C ARG A 59 -56.76 44.08 -40.29
N ALA A 60 -55.63 44.66 -39.90
CA ALA A 60 -55.56 45.48 -38.68
C ALA A 60 -56.41 46.76 -38.74
N GLN A 61 -56.70 47.31 -39.93
CA GLN A 61 -57.62 48.44 -40.09
C GLN A 61 -59.08 47.99 -40.03
N GLU A 62 -59.41 46.83 -40.60
CA GLU A 62 -60.75 46.26 -40.52
C GLU A 62 -61.15 45.90 -39.09
N GLU A 63 -60.25 45.28 -38.32
CA GLU A 63 -60.47 44.96 -36.90
C GLU A 63 -60.77 46.20 -36.06
N ARG A 64 -60.31 47.38 -36.51
CA ARG A 64 -60.58 48.69 -35.88
C ARG A 64 -61.84 49.37 -36.42
N GLY A 65 -62.59 48.71 -37.30
CA GLY A 65 -63.81 49.22 -37.91
C GLY A 65 -63.59 50.29 -39.00
N VAL A 66 -62.35 50.44 -39.49
CA VAL A 66 -61.99 51.46 -40.50
C VAL A 66 -61.82 50.80 -41.87
N CYS A 67 -62.61 51.24 -42.86
CA CYS A 67 -62.47 50.78 -44.23
C CYS A 67 -61.31 51.51 -44.94
N VAL A 68 -60.41 50.75 -45.58
CA VAL A 68 -59.31 51.33 -46.36
C VAL A 68 -59.86 51.84 -47.69
N ALA A 69 -59.97 53.17 -47.82
CA ALA A 69 -60.52 53.79 -49.02
C ALA A 69 -59.69 53.55 -50.31
N GLU A 70 -58.35 53.47 -50.19
CA GLU A 70 -57.43 53.31 -51.32
C GLU A 70 -56.38 52.18 -51.07
N PRO A 71 -56.78 50.90 -51.22
CA PRO A 71 -55.92 49.75 -50.91
C PRO A 71 -54.69 49.62 -51.82
N GLU A 72 -54.78 50.03 -53.09
CA GLU A 72 -53.67 50.00 -54.05
C GLU A 72 -52.52 50.95 -53.67
N HIS A 73 -52.87 52.16 -53.23
CA HIS A 73 -51.89 53.16 -52.83
C HIS A 73 -51.16 52.72 -51.54
N LEU A 74 -51.90 52.10 -50.62
CA LEU A 74 -51.32 51.48 -49.42
C LEU A 74 -50.35 50.35 -49.78
N LEU A 75 -50.69 49.49 -50.75
CA LEU A 75 -49.83 48.41 -51.22
C LEU A 75 -48.48 48.92 -51.70
N TRP A 76 -48.45 49.94 -52.56
CA TRP A 76 -47.18 50.47 -53.08
C TRP A 76 -46.38 51.23 -52.02
N ARG A 77 -47.05 51.85 -51.04
CA ARG A 77 -46.37 52.45 -49.89
C ARG A 77 -45.68 51.40 -49.02
N ILE A 78 -46.36 50.27 -48.76
CA ILE A 78 -45.80 49.13 -48.04
C ILE A 78 -44.69 48.47 -48.85
N ALA A 79 -44.89 48.28 -50.16
CA ALA A 79 -43.88 47.74 -51.06
C ALA A 79 -42.57 48.52 -50.98
N ARG A 80 -42.67 49.85 -51.09
CA ARG A 80 -41.51 50.74 -50.96
C ARG A 80 -40.86 50.64 -49.58
N PHE A 81 -41.65 50.59 -48.51
CA PHE A 81 -41.12 50.49 -47.15
C PHE A 81 -40.36 49.18 -46.91
N VAL A 82 -40.95 48.05 -47.30
CA VAL A 82 -40.35 46.71 -47.17
C VAL A 82 -39.06 46.62 -47.98
N TRP A 83 -39.05 47.13 -49.22
CA TRP A 83 -37.82 47.17 -50.02
C TRP A 83 -36.75 48.07 -49.42
N CYS A 84 -37.11 49.28 -48.97
CA CYS A 84 -36.14 50.15 -48.28
C CYS A 84 -35.59 49.52 -47.00
N LYS A 85 -36.39 48.68 -46.31
CA LYS A 85 -35.93 47.91 -45.14
C LYS A 85 -34.96 46.81 -45.56
N SER A 86 -35.21 46.08 -46.65
CA SER A 86 -34.30 45.02 -47.13
C SER A 86 -32.95 45.55 -47.61
N LEU A 87 -32.89 46.81 -48.04
CA LEU A 87 -31.64 47.49 -48.41
C LEU A 87 -30.79 47.95 -47.22
N ARG A 88 -31.29 47.85 -45.97
CA ARG A 88 -30.51 48.32 -44.80
C ARG A 88 -29.33 47.37 -44.52
N PRO A 89 -28.11 47.90 -44.30
CA PRO A 89 -26.95 47.10 -43.90
C PRO A 89 -27.24 46.29 -42.63
N GLY A 90 -26.98 44.98 -42.65
CA GLY A 90 -27.20 44.07 -41.51
C GLY A 90 -28.53 43.29 -41.54
N THR A 91 -29.39 43.50 -42.54
CA THR A 91 -30.65 42.74 -42.69
C THR A 91 -30.43 41.32 -43.27
N HIS A 92 -29.31 41.12 -43.98
CA HIS A 92 -28.81 39.81 -44.38
C HIS A 92 -27.43 39.63 -43.72
N TYR A 93 -27.22 38.48 -43.06
CA TYR A 93 -25.90 38.11 -42.52
C TYR A 93 -24.84 38.21 -43.64
N ARG A 94 -23.59 38.54 -43.31
CA ARG A 94 -22.48 38.53 -44.28
C ARG A 94 -22.37 37.14 -44.92
N CYS A 95 -22.96 36.98 -46.10
CA CYS A 95 -22.78 35.79 -46.91
C CYS A 95 -21.45 35.93 -47.65
N GLU A 96 -20.47 35.13 -47.28
CA GLU A 96 -19.28 34.94 -48.10
C GLU A 96 -19.57 33.86 -49.16
N PRO A 97 -19.16 34.06 -50.42
CA PRO A 97 -19.32 33.04 -51.45
C PRO A 97 -18.48 31.81 -51.11
N LEU A 98 -19.11 30.64 -51.04
CA LEU A 98 -18.37 29.38 -50.92
C LEU A 98 -17.56 29.14 -52.20
N SER A 99 -16.24 29.06 -52.07
CA SER A 99 -15.36 28.56 -53.14
C SER A 99 -15.59 27.05 -53.33
N GLU A 100 -15.73 26.59 -54.57
CA GLU A 100 -15.83 25.16 -54.91
C GLU A 100 -14.58 24.35 -54.52
N LYS A 101 -13.46 25.04 -54.30
CA LYS A 101 -12.20 24.45 -53.80
C LYS A 101 -11.82 25.14 -52.51
N LEU A 102 -12.29 24.59 -51.40
CA LEU A 102 -11.65 24.81 -50.10
C LEU A 102 -10.30 24.08 -50.16
N SER A 103 -9.17 24.78 -50.01
CA SER A 103 -7.91 24.09 -49.77
C SER A 103 -8.09 23.27 -48.51
N ALA A 104 -7.93 21.95 -48.61
CA ALA A 104 -7.86 21.09 -47.44
C ALA A 104 -6.62 21.51 -46.64
N GLY A 105 -6.79 22.45 -45.71
CA GLY A 105 -5.87 22.57 -44.58
C GLY A 105 -5.91 21.28 -43.78
N GLU A 106 -4.99 21.14 -42.83
CA GLU A 106 -5.01 20.02 -41.89
C GLU A 106 -6.41 19.77 -41.36
N THR A 107 -6.86 18.51 -41.48
CA THR A 107 -8.12 18.13 -40.87
C THR A 107 -7.97 18.18 -39.34
N PRO A 108 -9.08 18.37 -38.60
CA PRO A 108 -9.07 18.24 -37.16
C PRO A 108 -8.46 16.92 -36.67
N GLU A 109 -8.60 15.85 -37.45
CA GLU A 109 -8.05 14.52 -37.18
C GLU A 109 -6.52 14.50 -37.31
N GLU A 110 -5.97 15.01 -38.42
CA GLU A 110 -4.52 15.11 -38.63
C GLU A 110 -3.86 15.99 -37.56
N SER A 111 -4.53 17.08 -37.17
CA SER A 111 -4.07 17.95 -36.08
C SER A 111 -4.04 17.23 -34.74
N ALA A 112 -5.07 16.44 -34.43
CA ALA A 112 -5.15 15.65 -33.21
C ALA A 112 -4.08 14.55 -33.16
N GLU A 113 -3.86 13.84 -34.26
CA GLU A 113 -2.83 12.79 -34.37
C GLU A 113 -1.42 13.33 -34.13
N ARG A 114 -1.08 14.47 -34.73
CA ARG A 114 0.23 15.10 -34.53
C ARG A 114 0.42 15.59 -33.11
N GLN A 115 -0.63 16.16 -32.50
CA GLN A 115 -0.58 16.55 -31.09
C GLN A 115 -0.36 15.34 -30.19
N ASP A 116 -1.01 14.21 -30.47
CA ASP A 116 -0.83 12.98 -29.70
C ASP A 116 0.58 12.39 -29.88
N GLU A 117 1.09 12.34 -31.12
CA GLU A 117 2.45 11.91 -31.41
C GLU A 117 3.48 12.79 -30.69
N GLN A 118 3.30 14.11 -30.71
CA GLN A 118 4.19 15.03 -30.01
C GLN A 118 4.11 14.85 -28.48
N ARG A 119 2.93 14.55 -27.93
CA ARG A 119 2.77 14.19 -26.51
C ARG A 119 3.51 12.89 -26.17
N ARG A 120 3.41 11.86 -27.01
CA ARG A 120 4.09 10.57 -26.84
C ARG A 120 5.61 10.74 -26.87
N GLN A 121 6.14 11.46 -27.86
CA GLN A 121 7.57 11.76 -27.97
C GLN A 121 8.07 12.55 -26.76
N THR A 122 7.33 13.57 -26.33
CA THR A 122 7.66 14.36 -25.13
C THR A 122 7.67 13.49 -23.87
N ALA A 123 6.68 12.62 -23.70
CA ALA A 123 6.60 11.70 -22.58
C ALA A 123 7.73 10.65 -22.60
N PHE A 124 8.13 10.18 -23.78
CA PHE A 124 9.29 9.29 -23.95
C PHE A 124 10.58 9.98 -23.50
N VAL A 125 10.89 11.16 -24.04
CA VAL A 125 12.12 11.91 -23.69
C VAL A 125 12.16 12.21 -22.19
N ARG A 126 11.03 12.64 -21.60
CA ARG A 126 10.93 12.86 -20.14
C ARG A 126 11.25 11.59 -19.34
N ARG A 127 10.68 10.44 -19.71
CA ARG A 127 10.97 9.16 -19.05
C ARG A 127 12.45 8.79 -19.14
N GLN A 128 13.07 8.95 -20.30
CA GLN A 128 14.48 8.63 -20.47
C GLN A 128 15.40 9.57 -19.67
N ILE A 129 15.10 10.88 -19.62
CA ILE A 129 15.83 11.82 -18.77
C ILE A 129 15.77 11.41 -17.30
N MET A 130 14.63 10.88 -16.84
CA MET A 130 14.45 10.42 -15.46
C MET A 130 15.21 9.14 -15.12
N ARG A 131 15.70 8.38 -16.10
CA ARG A 131 16.54 7.19 -15.90
C ARG A 131 18.04 7.51 -15.87
N LEU A 132 18.46 8.69 -16.34
CA LEU A 132 19.87 9.10 -16.34
C LEU A 132 20.39 9.39 -14.93
N SER A 133 21.71 9.28 -14.74
CA SER A 133 22.34 9.64 -13.47
C SER A 133 22.10 11.11 -13.12
N ARG A 134 22.19 11.45 -11.82
CA ARG A 134 22.02 12.84 -11.35
C ARG A 134 22.80 13.85 -12.19
N ILE A 135 24.11 13.62 -12.38
CA ILE A 135 24.98 14.54 -13.14
C ILE A 135 24.52 14.70 -14.59
N GLN A 136 24.14 13.61 -15.26
CA GLN A 136 23.65 13.63 -16.65
C GLN A 136 22.32 14.38 -16.78
N ARG A 137 21.38 14.10 -15.88
CA ARG A 137 20.06 14.73 -15.85
C ARG A 137 20.14 16.23 -15.54
N GLU A 138 20.89 16.63 -14.50
CA GLU A 138 21.11 18.03 -14.15
C GLU A 138 21.78 18.78 -15.31
N THR A 139 22.77 18.16 -15.97
CA THR A 139 23.42 18.72 -17.17
C THR A 139 22.41 18.98 -18.30
N LEU A 140 21.53 18.03 -18.62
CA LEU A 140 20.52 18.20 -19.66
C LEU A 140 19.48 19.27 -19.31
N VAL A 141 18.97 19.26 -18.07
CA VAL A 141 17.96 20.22 -17.61
C VAL A 141 18.52 21.64 -17.65
N TRP A 142 19.71 21.86 -17.08
CA TRP A 142 20.31 23.19 -17.07
C TRP A 142 20.67 23.69 -18.48
N TYR A 143 21.09 22.80 -19.37
CA TYR A 143 21.45 23.18 -20.73
C TYR A 143 20.23 23.46 -21.61
N TYR A 144 19.25 22.55 -21.67
CA TYR A 144 18.14 22.61 -22.62
C TYR A 144 16.89 23.31 -22.09
N LEU A 145 16.62 23.26 -20.78
CA LEU A 145 15.41 23.86 -20.20
C LEU A 145 15.71 25.22 -19.57
N GLU A 146 16.88 25.38 -18.94
CA GLU A 146 17.28 26.64 -18.29
C GLU A 146 18.28 27.48 -19.11
N ASN A 147 18.68 27.04 -20.32
CA ASN A 147 19.59 27.75 -21.23
C ASN A 147 20.91 28.21 -20.59
N ARG A 148 21.49 27.43 -19.66
CA ARG A 148 22.76 27.77 -19.00
C ARG A 148 23.97 27.41 -19.87
N THR A 149 25.05 28.17 -19.69
CA THR A 149 26.31 27.92 -20.40
C THR A 149 27.03 26.67 -19.88
N THR A 150 27.85 26.02 -20.71
CA THR A 150 28.66 24.87 -20.29
C THR A 150 29.64 25.22 -19.17
N ALA A 151 30.17 26.45 -19.16
CA ALA A 151 31.04 26.98 -18.11
C ALA A 151 30.32 27.10 -16.76
N ASP A 152 29.08 27.60 -16.75
CA ASP A 152 28.29 27.72 -15.52
C ASP A 152 27.87 26.35 -14.96
N ILE A 153 27.50 25.42 -15.85
CA ILE A 153 27.18 24.03 -15.48
C ILE A 153 28.40 23.34 -14.87
N ALA A 154 29.57 23.47 -15.51
CA ALA A 154 30.83 22.94 -15.02
C ALA A 154 31.16 23.44 -13.61
N ARG A 155 31.00 24.74 -13.37
CA ARG A 155 31.20 25.36 -12.05
C ARG A 155 30.27 24.78 -10.98
N ARG A 156 28.98 24.61 -11.29
CA ARG A 156 27.97 24.11 -10.34
C ARG A 156 28.15 22.63 -10.01
N LEU A 157 28.43 21.80 -11.00
CA LEU A 157 28.67 20.36 -10.82
C LEU A 157 30.08 20.05 -10.31
N ARG A 158 30.97 21.06 -10.25
CA ARG A 158 32.39 20.92 -9.88
C ARG A 158 33.14 19.93 -10.79
N VAL A 159 32.89 20.03 -12.09
CA VAL A 159 33.55 19.22 -13.14
C VAL A 159 34.14 20.12 -14.23
N SER A 160 34.94 19.56 -15.14
CA SER A 160 35.47 20.33 -16.28
C SER A 160 34.40 20.58 -17.35
N GLU A 161 34.53 21.66 -18.14
CA GLU A 161 33.65 21.89 -19.29
C GLU A 161 33.65 20.74 -20.30
N ASN A 162 34.80 20.07 -20.47
CA ASN A 162 34.91 18.90 -21.34
C ASN A 162 34.05 17.74 -20.81
N THR A 163 34.01 17.55 -19.50
CA THR A 163 33.14 16.57 -18.84
C THR A 163 31.67 16.91 -19.05
N VAL A 164 31.28 18.19 -19.02
CA VAL A 164 29.91 18.62 -19.34
C VAL A 164 29.54 18.29 -20.80
N ARG A 165 30.41 18.61 -21.76
CA ARG A 165 30.19 18.27 -23.19
C ARG A 165 30.08 16.75 -23.39
N TRP A 166 30.91 15.98 -22.68
CA TRP A 166 30.84 14.53 -22.68
C TRP A 166 29.50 14.02 -22.16
N HIS A 167 29.03 14.50 -20.99
CA HIS A 167 27.73 14.13 -20.45
C HIS A 167 26.57 14.50 -21.38
N LEU A 168 26.59 15.66 -22.03
CA LEU A 168 25.58 16.04 -23.04
C LEU A 168 25.55 15.05 -24.21
N SER A 169 26.73 14.66 -24.72
CA SER A 169 26.84 13.71 -25.84
C SER A 169 26.37 12.31 -25.44
N ASP A 170 26.90 11.78 -24.34
CA ASP A 170 26.58 10.45 -23.80
C ASP A 170 25.09 10.33 -23.45
N SER A 171 24.50 11.35 -22.83
CA SER A 171 23.07 11.35 -22.47
C SER A 171 22.17 11.32 -23.71
N ARG A 172 22.49 12.10 -24.75
CA ARG A 172 21.74 12.08 -26.02
C ARG A 172 21.82 10.70 -26.69
N LYS A 173 23.00 10.08 -26.66
CA LYS A 173 23.20 8.72 -27.18
C LYS A 173 22.33 7.71 -26.45
N LYS A 174 22.33 7.73 -25.11
CA LYS A 174 21.50 6.84 -24.27
C LYS A 174 20.01 6.98 -24.51
N ILE A 175 19.50 8.20 -24.65
CA ILE A 175 18.08 8.45 -24.95
C ILE A 175 17.70 7.83 -26.31
N ARG A 176 18.57 7.95 -27.32
CA ARG A 176 18.33 7.39 -28.65
C ARG A 176 18.37 5.85 -28.67
N GLU A 177 19.26 5.24 -27.90
CA GLU A 177 19.43 3.78 -27.83
C GLU A 177 18.38 3.06 -26.96
N ALA A 178 17.56 3.80 -26.21
CA ALA A 178 16.50 3.27 -25.37
C ALA A 178 15.16 3.08 -26.11
N ASP A 179 15.04 3.63 -27.33
CA ASP A 179 13.86 3.48 -28.16
C ASP A 179 13.70 2.01 -28.62
N GLY A 180 12.54 1.40 -28.36
CA GLY A 180 12.24 0.00 -28.72
C GLY A 180 12.65 -1.10 -27.72
N LYS A 181 13.25 -0.79 -26.56
CA LYS A 181 13.57 -1.80 -25.53
C LYS A 181 12.42 -2.02 -24.55
N MET A 182 11.80 -3.21 -24.59
CA MET A 182 10.77 -3.59 -23.63
C MET A 182 11.42 -4.09 -22.34
N THR A 183 11.10 -3.46 -21.21
CA THR A 183 11.60 -3.85 -19.88
C THR A 183 10.59 -4.76 -19.20
N SER A 184 11.04 -5.69 -18.35
CA SER A 184 10.15 -6.49 -17.50
C SER A 184 9.30 -5.56 -16.61
N MET A 185 7.99 -5.80 -16.56
CA MET A 185 7.04 -4.91 -15.88
C MET A 185 6.43 -5.52 -14.60
N GLU A 186 6.89 -6.70 -14.18
CA GLU A 186 6.27 -7.46 -13.07
C GLU A 186 6.21 -6.65 -11.75
N PHE A 187 7.32 -6.05 -11.31
CA PHE A 187 7.37 -5.25 -10.08
C PHE A 187 6.80 -3.83 -10.24
N VAL A 188 6.67 -3.35 -11.48
CA VAL A 188 6.02 -2.06 -11.76
C VAL A 188 4.53 -2.15 -11.43
N TYR A 189 3.92 -3.30 -11.70
CA TYR A 189 2.48 -3.51 -11.50
C TYR A 189 2.14 -4.25 -10.20
N CYS A 190 3.06 -5.06 -9.66
CA CYS A 190 2.83 -5.87 -8.46
C CYS A 190 3.96 -5.69 -7.43
N PRO A 191 4.01 -4.58 -6.68
CA PRO A 191 4.97 -4.41 -5.60
C PRO A 191 4.70 -5.41 -4.47
N LYS A 192 5.76 -5.98 -3.91
CA LYS A 192 5.68 -6.96 -2.83
C LYS A 192 5.87 -6.31 -1.47
N LYS A 193 5.24 -6.87 -0.43
CA LYS A 193 5.47 -6.48 0.95
C LYS A 193 6.56 -7.33 1.60
N LEU A 194 7.42 -6.69 2.37
CA LEU A 194 8.43 -7.33 3.20
C LEU A 194 8.11 -7.05 4.67
N HIS A 195 7.83 -8.09 5.43
CA HIS A 195 7.77 -7.99 6.89
C HIS A 195 9.19 -8.14 7.46
N VAL A 196 9.52 -7.41 8.52
CA VAL A 196 10.83 -7.49 9.15
C VAL A 196 10.69 -7.73 10.64
N ALA A 197 11.51 -8.63 11.18
CA ALA A 197 11.64 -8.87 12.61
C ALA A 197 13.11 -8.79 13.02
N ILE A 198 13.34 -8.71 14.33
CA ILE A 198 14.67 -8.69 14.93
C ILE A 198 14.90 -9.91 15.83
N ASN A 199 16.14 -10.37 15.92
CA ASN A 199 16.58 -11.28 16.98
C ASN A 199 17.68 -10.62 17.81
N GLY A 200 17.34 -10.19 19.02
CA GLY A 200 18.22 -9.46 19.91
C GLY A 200 17.47 -8.33 20.59
N GLU A 201 18.21 -7.31 21.02
CA GLU A 201 17.67 -6.16 21.73
C GLU A 201 17.87 -4.90 20.88
N ALA A 202 16.76 -4.21 20.58
CA ALA A 202 16.75 -2.91 19.91
C ALA A 202 16.31 -1.83 20.91
N TYR A 203 16.87 -0.63 20.80
CA TYR A 203 16.56 0.49 21.69
C TYR A 203 15.63 1.53 21.03
N ASP A 204 15.44 1.44 19.71
CA ASP A 204 14.57 2.31 18.92
C ASP A 204 13.80 1.50 17.86
N ASP A 205 12.52 1.80 17.68
CA ASP A 205 11.64 1.17 16.68
C ASP A 205 11.58 1.96 15.35
N ARG A 206 12.32 3.08 15.23
CA ARG A 206 12.42 3.89 14.00
C ARG A 206 12.70 3.08 12.74
N LEU A 207 13.62 2.11 12.83
CA LEU A 207 14.01 1.30 11.67
C LEU A 207 12.82 0.50 11.11
N THR A 208 12.03 -0.13 11.99
CA THR A 208 10.88 -0.94 11.59
C THR A 208 9.67 -0.09 11.23
N ARG A 209 9.44 1.03 11.93
CA ARG A 209 8.28 1.91 11.68
C ARG A 209 8.44 2.91 10.55
N GLU A 210 9.60 3.55 10.42
CA GLU A 210 9.77 4.67 9.47
C GLU A 210 10.47 4.23 8.19
N VAL A 211 11.54 3.42 8.30
CA VAL A 211 12.37 3.07 7.15
C VAL A 211 11.74 1.90 6.39
N LEU A 212 11.28 0.88 7.12
CA LEU A 212 10.79 -0.35 6.54
C LEU A 212 9.30 -0.32 6.17
N ASP A 213 8.50 0.64 6.61
CA ASP A 213 7.10 0.81 6.17
C ASP A 213 6.98 1.45 4.77
N ASN A 214 8.11 1.81 4.15
CA ASN A 214 8.15 2.32 2.79
C ASN A 214 8.19 1.19 1.75
N LEU A 215 7.15 1.08 0.93
CA LEU A 215 7.01 0.03 -0.09
C LEU A 215 8.15 0.04 -1.14
N LEU A 216 8.70 1.19 -1.48
CA LEU A 216 9.84 1.28 -2.39
C LEU A 216 11.09 0.67 -1.76
N HIS A 217 11.34 0.98 -0.48
CA HIS A 217 12.47 0.44 0.27
C HIS A 217 12.40 -1.09 0.35
N GLN A 218 11.22 -1.63 0.70
CA GLN A 218 10.98 -3.08 0.74
C GLN A 218 11.28 -3.75 -0.60
N ASN A 219 10.83 -3.17 -1.72
CA ASN A 219 11.05 -3.75 -3.05
C ASN A 219 12.52 -3.63 -3.50
N ILE A 220 13.22 -2.55 -3.16
CA ILE A 220 14.68 -2.46 -3.39
C ILE A 220 15.40 -3.59 -2.64
N LEU A 221 15.09 -3.82 -1.36
CA LEU A 221 15.68 -4.90 -0.56
C LEU A 221 15.38 -6.29 -1.13
N LEU A 222 14.17 -6.52 -1.64
CA LEU A 222 13.81 -7.78 -2.29
C LEU A 222 14.60 -8.00 -3.58
N ARG A 223 14.75 -6.97 -4.42
CA ARG A 223 15.49 -7.07 -5.68
C ARG A 223 17.00 -7.23 -5.47
N CYS A 224 17.54 -6.63 -4.42
CA CYS A 224 18.94 -6.72 -4.04
C CYS A 224 19.29 -7.98 -3.20
N TYR A 225 18.32 -8.86 -2.91
CA TYR A 225 18.54 -10.02 -2.04
C TYR A 225 19.32 -11.16 -2.72
N ALA A 226 18.90 -11.61 -3.91
CA ALA A 226 19.57 -12.74 -4.57
C ALA A 226 20.89 -12.32 -5.25
N GLN A 227 20.91 -11.11 -5.81
CA GLN A 227 22.05 -10.56 -6.54
C GLN A 227 22.14 -9.05 -6.34
N GLY A 228 23.37 -8.53 -6.35
CA GLY A 228 23.59 -7.10 -6.20
C GLY A 228 23.16 -6.34 -7.45
N GLN A 229 22.51 -5.21 -7.26
CA GLN A 229 21.97 -4.39 -8.35
C GLN A 229 22.54 -2.99 -8.38
N THR A 230 22.62 -2.39 -9.56
CA THR A 230 22.93 -0.99 -9.74
C THR A 230 21.66 -0.14 -9.64
N ALA A 231 21.82 1.16 -9.35
CA ALA A 231 20.70 2.10 -9.38
C ALA A 231 19.95 2.08 -10.73
N GLN A 232 20.66 1.85 -11.85
CA GLN A 232 20.04 1.78 -13.17
C GLN A 232 19.14 0.54 -13.33
N GLU A 233 19.63 -0.63 -12.94
CA GLU A 233 18.86 -1.89 -12.98
C GLU A 233 17.61 -1.78 -12.11
N LEU A 234 17.72 -1.18 -10.92
CA LEU A 234 16.57 -0.91 -10.04
C LEU A 234 15.54 0.04 -10.67
N CYS A 235 15.97 1.08 -11.40
CA CYS A 235 15.05 1.97 -12.12
C CYS A 235 14.28 1.23 -13.20
N ASP A 236 14.99 0.37 -13.93
CA ASP A 236 14.44 -0.36 -15.06
C ASP A 236 13.42 -1.42 -14.57
N GLU A 237 13.73 -2.15 -13.50
CA GLU A 237 12.87 -3.20 -12.94
C GLU A 237 11.69 -2.66 -12.10
N LEU A 238 11.90 -1.61 -11.31
CA LEU A 238 10.86 -1.04 -10.45
C LEU A 238 10.02 0.04 -11.15
N GLY A 239 10.46 0.53 -12.32
CA GLY A 239 9.76 1.58 -13.07
C GLY A 239 9.79 2.95 -12.38
N VAL A 240 10.63 3.13 -11.37
CA VAL A 240 10.76 4.38 -10.60
C VAL A 240 11.89 5.23 -11.18
N ALA A 241 11.67 6.55 -11.20
CA ALA A 241 12.69 7.48 -11.65
C ALA A 241 13.95 7.40 -10.77
N ARG A 242 15.12 7.43 -11.41
CA ARG A 242 16.43 7.25 -10.78
C ARG A 242 16.71 8.12 -9.55
N PRO A 243 16.26 9.38 -9.48
CA PRO A 243 16.53 10.21 -8.30
C PRO A 243 15.90 9.65 -7.03
N TYR A 244 14.70 9.06 -7.13
CA TYR A 244 14.03 8.45 -5.99
C TYR A 244 14.66 7.11 -5.60
N ILE A 245 15.16 6.34 -6.58
CA ILE A 245 15.96 5.14 -6.30
C ILE A 245 17.26 5.50 -5.60
N GLU A 246 17.99 6.51 -6.09
CA GLU A 246 19.24 6.96 -5.47
C GLU A 246 19.02 7.45 -4.03
N ASP A 247 17.95 8.21 -3.79
CA ASP A 247 17.59 8.69 -2.43
C ASP A 247 17.24 7.52 -1.50
N ALA A 248 16.36 6.61 -1.94
CA ALA A 248 15.98 5.42 -1.19
C ALA A 248 17.19 4.50 -0.88
N VAL A 249 18.06 4.26 -1.86
CA VAL A 249 19.28 3.46 -1.67
C VAL A 249 20.21 4.12 -0.65
N ASN A 250 20.35 5.45 -0.65
CA ASN A 250 21.18 6.14 0.35
C ASN A 250 20.61 5.99 1.77
N VAL A 251 19.29 6.06 1.92
CA VAL A 251 18.60 5.78 3.20
C VAL A 251 18.91 4.36 3.67
N LEU A 252 18.70 3.37 2.81
CA LEU A 252 18.94 1.96 3.11
C LEU A 252 20.40 1.61 3.40
N LEU A 253 21.36 2.29 2.76
CA LEU A 253 22.80 2.14 3.05
C LEU A 253 23.18 2.77 4.39
N ARG A 254 22.63 3.96 4.69
CA ARG A 254 22.87 4.66 5.97
C ARG A 254 22.34 3.84 7.14
N ASP A 255 21.19 3.22 6.97
CA ASP A 255 20.54 2.41 8.00
C ASP A 255 20.99 0.92 7.94
N GLU A 256 22.10 0.63 7.25
CA GLU A 256 22.81 -0.67 7.19
C GLU A 256 21.99 -1.87 6.64
N LEU A 257 20.85 -1.59 6.01
CA LEU A 257 19.98 -2.57 5.36
C LEU A 257 20.54 -3.05 4.01
N LEU A 258 21.32 -2.19 3.35
CA LEU A 258 22.09 -2.50 2.15
C LEU A 258 23.59 -2.40 2.45
N THR A 259 24.39 -3.16 1.70
CA THR A 259 25.84 -2.99 1.56
C THR A 259 26.18 -2.63 0.11
N ALA A 260 27.21 -1.81 -0.08
CA ALA A 260 27.68 -1.40 -1.40
C ALA A 260 29.03 -2.06 -1.73
N ASP A 261 29.15 -2.61 -2.93
CA ASP A 261 30.38 -3.21 -3.45
C ASP A 261 30.44 -3.01 -4.97
N GLY A 262 31.52 -2.38 -5.45
CA GLY A 262 31.74 -2.16 -6.89
C GLY A 262 30.62 -1.38 -7.61
N GLY A 263 29.92 -0.48 -6.92
CA GLY A 263 28.78 0.28 -7.48
C GLY A 263 27.46 -0.50 -7.57
N ARG A 264 27.43 -1.73 -7.05
CA ARG A 264 26.21 -2.52 -6.82
C ARG A 264 25.85 -2.50 -5.34
N VAL A 265 24.57 -2.56 -5.05
CA VAL A 265 24.03 -2.68 -3.69
C VAL A 265 23.38 -4.03 -3.46
N ARG A 266 23.53 -4.59 -2.26
CA ARG A 266 23.05 -5.90 -1.84
C ARG A 266 22.36 -5.82 -0.50
N THR A 267 21.30 -6.58 -0.30
CA THR A 267 20.64 -6.70 1.00
C THR A 267 21.55 -7.38 2.00
N ASN A 268 21.65 -6.80 3.20
CA ASN A 268 22.62 -7.18 4.22
C ASN A 268 22.07 -8.15 5.29
N PHE A 269 20.85 -8.64 5.12
CA PHE A 269 20.19 -9.52 6.07
C PHE A 269 19.42 -10.64 5.36
N ILE A 270 19.11 -11.71 6.10
CA ILE A 270 18.41 -12.89 5.56
C ILE A 270 16.96 -12.52 5.27
N ILE A 271 16.47 -12.87 4.08
CA ILE A 271 15.06 -12.84 3.73
C ILE A 271 14.57 -14.27 3.52
N THR A 272 13.56 -14.68 4.28
CA THR A 272 12.86 -15.96 4.10
C THR A 272 11.61 -15.74 3.26
N SER A 273 11.42 -16.54 2.20
CA SER A 273 10.18 -16.49 1.39
C SER A 273 9.08 -17.38 1.97
N GLY A 274 7.82 -17.12 1.60
CA GLY A 274 6.68 -17.97 2.00
C GLY A 274 6.88 -19.45 1.65
N ALA A 275 7.41 -19.75 0.45
CA ALA A 275 7.72 -21.12 0.05
C ALA A 275 8.81 -21.79 0.92
N GLN A 276 9.76 -21.01 1.44
CA GLN A 276 10.78 -21.53 2.38
C GLN A 276 10.19 -21.77 3.77
N GLU A 277 9.29 -20.90 4.24
CA GLU A 277 8.53 -21.15 5.47
C GLU A 277 7.72 -22.45 5.33
N GLU A 278 6.96 -22.63 4.25
CA GLU A 278 6.20 -23.85 3.95
C GLU A 278 7.07 -25.11 3.90
N ALA A 279 8.22 -25.05 3.25
CA ALA A 279 9.14 -26.17 3.21
C ALA A 279 9.65 -26.56 4.60
N ARG A 280 9.91 -25.59 5.49
CA ARG A 280 10.28 -25.87 6.90
C ARG A 280 9.11 -26.48 7.66
N LEU A 281 7.89 -25.97 7.47
CA LEU A 281 6.68 -26.52 8.08
C LEU A 281 6.46 -27.98 7.68
N ALA A 282 6.67 -28.30 6.39
CA ALA A 282 6.52 -29.65 5.88
C ALA A 282 7.47 -30.66 6.54
N VAL A 283 8.70 -30.25 6.92
CA VAL A 283 9.63 -31.10 7.69
C VAL A 283 9.03 -31.43 9.06
N TYR A 284 8.54 -30.44 9.79
CA TYR A 284 7.91 -30.68 11.10
C TYR A 284 6.66 -31.55 10.98
N ASP A 285 5.84 -31.36 9.94
CA ASP A 285 4.66 -32.18 9.70
C ASP A 285 5.03 -33.64 9.39
N ALA A 286 6.07 -33.86 8.58
CA ALA A 286 6.56 -35.21 8.25
C ALA A 286 7.06 -35.99 9.47
N HIS A 287 7.62 -35.28 10.46
CA HIS A 287 8.16 -35.86 11.70
C HIS A 287 7.24 -35.68 12.92
N LYS A 288 6.00 -35.21 12.74
CA LYS A 288 5.13 -34.82 13.85
C LYS A 288 4.82 -35.94 14.83
N ASP A 289 4.72 -37.17 14.37
CA ASP A 289 4.40 -38.33 15.22
C ASP A 289 5.58 -38.69 16.14
N GLU A 290 6.78 -38.75 15.58
CA GLU A 290 8.00 -39.17 16.28
C GLU A 290 8.67 -38.06 17.09
N LEU A 291 8.35 -36.79 16.79
CA LEU A 291 8.85 -35.62 17.51
C LEU A 291 7.73 -34.97 18.34
N SER A 292 6.84 -34.21 17.70
CA SER A 292 5.91 -33.33 18.40
C SER A 292 4.88 -34.08 19.25
N ARG A 293 4.23 -35.10 18.70
CA ARG A 293 3.25 -35.91 19.44
C ARG A 293 3.91 -36.74 20.53
N GLU A 294 5.13 -37.23 20.29
CA GLU A 294 5.88 -37.97 21.30
C GLU A 294 6.27 -37.06 22.48
N ILE A 295 6.72 -35.82 22.24
CA ILE A 295 6.96 -34.83 23.30
C ILE A 295 5.70 -34.62 24.13
N VAL A 296 4.55 -34.36 23.49
CA VAL A 296 3.30 -34.11 24.21
C VAL A 296 2.83 -35.34 24.97
N ARG A 297 2.92 -36.52 24.36
CA ARG A 297 2.54 -37.80 24.99
C ARG A 297 3.38 -38.06 26.25
N GLN A 298 4.68 -37.83 26.19
CA GLN A 298 5.58 -38.00 27.33
C GLN A 298 5.32 -36.96 28.43
N LEU A 299 5.11 -35.69 28.06
CA LEU A 299 4.72 -34.65 29.03
C LEU A 299 3.44 -35.04 29.78
N MET A 300 2.42 -35.53 29.07
CA MET A 300 1.19 -36.04 29.69
C MET A 300 1.43 -37.29 30.56
N ALA A 301 2.31 -38.19 30.13
CA ALA A 301 2.66 -39.37 30.92
C ALA A 301 3.37 -39.02 32.24
N HIS A 302 4.12 -37.90 32.26
CA HIS A 302 4.82 -37.38 33.43
C HIS A 302 4.00 -36.39 34.27
N GLU A 303 2.67 -36.36 34.11
CA GLU A 303 1.82 -35.40 34.83
C GLU A 303 2.00 -35.47 36.35
N GLN A 304 2.12 -36.68 36.92
CA GLN A 304 2.26 -36.84 38.37
C GLN A 304 3.60 -36.29 38.88
N GLU A 305 4.69 -36.56 38.17
CA GLU A 305 6.02 -36.06 38.48
C GLU A 305 6.08 -34.54 38.35
N ILE A 306 5.49 -33.97 37.30
CA ILE A 306 5.38 -32.53 37.10
C ILE A 306 4.65 -31.87 38.28
N ARG A 307 3.52 -32.45 38.71
CA ARG A 307 2.76 -31.94 39.86
C ARG A 307 3.54 -32.08 41.18
N ALA A 308 4.32 -33.14 41.35
CA ALA A 308 5.16 -33.38 42.52
C ALA A 308 6.34 -32.41 42.69
N ILE A 309 6.64 -31.59 41.67
CA ILE A 309 7.62 -30.49 41.79
C ILE A 309 7.08 -29.38 42.70
N GLY A 310 5.76 -29.20 42.76
CA GLY A 310 5.11 -28.31 43.72
C GLY A 310 5.28 -26.81 43.43
N PHE A 311 5.39 -26.42 42.17
CA PHE A 311 5.43 -25.01 41.77
C PHE A 311 4.03 -24.36 41.87
N ILE A 312 3.98 -23.04 42.00
CA ILE A 312 2.69 -22.33 42.09
C ILE A 312 1.98 -22.44 40.74
N GLY A 313 0.74 -22.92 40.76
CA GLY A 313 -0.06 -23.19 39.56
C GLY A 313 0.07 -24.62 39.03
N CYS A 314 0.77 -25.53 39.72
CA CYS A 314 0.87 -26.93 39.30
C CYS A 314 -0.44 -27.72 39.40
N ASP A 315 -1.48 -27.15 40.00
CA ASP A 315 -2.80 -27.73 40.23
C ASP A 315 -3.78 -27.50 39.06
N VAL A 316 -3.46 -26.62 38.11
CA VAL A 316 -4.33 -26.37 36.95
C VAL A 316 -4.42 -27.61 36.02
N PRO A 317 -5.43 -27.69 35.14
CA PRO A 317 -5.56 -28.81 34.21
C PRO A 317 -4.32 -29.01 33.34
N MET A 318 -3.92 -30.27 33.13
CA MET A 318 -2.71 -30.58 32.34
C MET A 318 -2.76 -30.02 30.90
N PRO A 319 -3.90 -30.06 30.17
CA PRO A 319 -4.01 -29.39 28.87
C PRO A 319 -3.71 -27.88 28.88
N ARG A 320 -3.83 -27.22 30.04
CA ARG A 320 -3.44 -25.83 30.25
C ARG A 320 -1.95 -25.68 30.54
N LEU A 321 -1.39 -26.55 31.38
CA LEU A 321 0.05 -26.57 31.66
C LEU A 321 0.90 -26.86 30.42
N LEU A 322 0.38 -27.69 29.51
CA LEU A 322 1.05 -28.04 28.26
C LEU A 322 1.45 -26.83 27.43
N TRP A 323 0.70 -25.71 27.50
CA TRP A 323 1.01 -24.47 26.76
C TRP A 323 2.43 -23.97 27.00
N TRP A 324 2.92 -23.96 28.24
CA TRP A 324 4.27 -23.50 28.53
C TRP A 324 5.26 -24.66 28.66
N LEU A 325 4.80 -25.85 29.08
CA LEU A 325 5.65 -27.04 29.23
C LEU A 325 6.22 -27.50 27.89
N ILE A 326 5.43 -27.48 26.80
CA ILE A 326 5.91 -27.83 25.46
C ILE A 326 7.04 -26.90 25.07
N TYR A 327 6.87 -25.59 25.26
CA TYR A 327 7.90 -24.63 24.96
C TYR A 327 9.19 -24.89 25.76
N ARG A 328 9.06 -25.08 27.08
CA ARG A 328 10.24 -25.30 27.93
C ARG A 328 10.95 -26.62 27.64
N CYS A 329 10.20 -27.67 27.33
CA CYS A 329 10.76 -28.96 26.94
C CYS A 329 11.49 -28.85 25.58
N THR A 330 10.87 -28.21 24.58
CA THR A 330 11.47 -28.04 23.25
C THR A 330 12.67 -27.09 23.27
N ALA A 331 12.68 -26.09 24.16
CA ALA A 331 13.84 -25.22 24.39
C ALA A 331 15.06 -25.96 24.97
N ALA A 332 14.88 -27.18 25.50
CA ALA A 332 15.98 -28.04 25.93
C ALA A 332 16.56 -28.91 24.80
N LEU A 333 15.94 -28.92 23.61
CA LEU A 333 16.50 -29.58 22.43
C LEU A 333 17.79 -28.88 21.99
N PRO A 334 18.85 -29.63 21.62
CA PRO A 334 20.10 -29.02 21.18
C PRO A 334 19.90 -28.28 19.85
N ASN A 335 20.34 -27.02 19.78
CA ASN A 335 20.29 -26.27 18.53
C ASN A 335 21.38 -26.78 17.56
N PRO A 336 21.04 -27.12 16.31
CA PRO A 336 21.99 -27.67 15.33
C PRO A 336 22.93 -26.63 14.71
N ALA A 337 22.81 -25.36 15.10
CA ALA A 337 23.56 -24.22 14.59
C ALA A 337 23.91 -23.23 15.70
N GLU A 338 25.13 -22.70 15.68
CA GLU A 338 25.50 -21.59 16.55
C GLU A 338 24.87 -20.29 16.06
N MET A 339 24.39 -19.46 17.00
CA MET A 339 23.90 -18.13 16.66
C MET A 339 25.10 -17.27 16.23
N PRO A 340 25.11 -16.69 15.01
CA PRO A 340 26.15 -15.76 14.61
C PRO A 340 26.20 -14.56 15.58
N PRO A 341 27.38 -13.95 15.82
CA PRO A 341 27.48 -12.75 16.64
C PRO A 341 26.52 -11.66 16.16
N ARG A 342 25.77 -11.07 17.09
CA ARG A 342 24.81 -10.00 16.74
C ARG A 342 25.59 -8.73 16.40
N PRO A 343 25.32 -8.10 15.23
CA PRO A 343 25.90 -6.81 14.92
C PRO A 343 25.28 -5.73 15.82
N TYR A 344 26.07 -4.70 16.13
CA TYR A 344 25.59 -3.48 16.77
C TYR A 344 25.07 -2.53 15.71
N HIS A 345 23.91 -1.93 15.95
CA HIS A 345 23.27 -0.96 15.06
C HIS A 345 23.38 0.46 15.61
N ALA A 346 22.99 1.44 14.80
CA ALA A 346 23.07 2.87 15.13
C ALA A 346 22.21 3.28 16.34
N ASP A 347 21.20 2.49 16.70
CA ASP A 347 20.37 2.67 17.90
C ASP A 347 21.08 2.19 19.20
N GLY A 348 22.26 1.58 19.08
CA GLY A 348 22.99 0.97 20.20
C GLY A 348 22.56 -0.47 20.51
N GLY A 349 21.56 -0.99 19.80
CA GLY A 349 21.04 -2.35 19.95
C GLY A 349 21.96 -3.38 19.32
N ALA A 350 21.92 -4.61 19.84
CA ALA A 350 22.64 -5.75 19.30
C ALA A 350 21.64 -6.79 18.81
N TYR A 351 21.39 -6.84 17.50
CA TYR A 351 20.37 -7.71 16.92
C TYR A 351 20.65 -8.12 15.47
N HIS A 352 20.12 -9.28 15.07
CA HIS A 352 20.01 -9.67 13.66
C HIS A 352 18.69 -9.17 13.09
N LEU A 353 18.73 -8.58 11.90
CA LEU A 353 17.53 -8.30 11.11
C LEU A 353 17.14 -9.52 10.28
N MET A 354 15.84 -9.76 10.14
CA MET A 354 15.31 -10.87 9.36
C MET A 354 14.07 -10.41 8.59
N GLY A 355 14.07 -10.64 7.29
CA GLY A 355 12.95 -10.35 6.40
C GLY A 355 12.09 -11.58 6.12
N PHE A 356 10.80 -11.35 5.94
CA PHE A 356 9.80 -12.35 5.58
C PHE A 356 9.00 -11.86 4.39
N ALA A 357 9.24 -12.46 3.23
CA ALA A 357 8.57 -12.16 1.97
C ALA A 357 7.42 -13.17 1.77
N ARG A 358 6.28 -12.86 2.38
CA ARG A 358 5.08 -13.71 2.35
C ARG A 358 4.16 -13.27 1.23
N GLU A 359 3.69 -14.24 0.43
CA GLU A 359 2.58 -14.01 -0.48
C GLU A 359 1.26 -14.08 0.30
N PRO A 360 0.21 -13.30 -0.07
CA PRO A 360 -1.05 -13.24 0.68
C PRO A 360 -1.73 -14.60 0.89
N GLU A 361 -1.49 -15.55 -0.01
CA GLU A 361 -2.14 -16.86 -0.07
C GLU A 361 -1.44 -17.93 0.80
N ASN A 362 -0.20 -17.71 1.22
CA ASN A 362 0.64 -18.71 1.92
C ASN A 362 0.38 -18.79 3.45
N ARG A 363 -0.82 -18.40 3.93
CA ARG A 363 -1.19 -18.59 5.34
C ARG A 363 -1.65 -20.02 5.58
N HIS A 364 -0.70 -20.96 5.57
CA HIS A 364 -0.96 -22.33 6.02
C HIS A 364 -0.46 -22.54 7.44
N TYR A 365 -1.32 -23.16 8.24
CA TYR A 365 -1.34 -23.24 9.71
C TYR A 365 -1.93 -22.02 10.42
N LEU A 366 -2.66 -22.31 11.50
CA LEU A 366 -3.47 -21.37 12.31
C LEU A 366 -2.73 -20.03 12.37
N ALA A 367 -3.32 -18.98 11.79
CA ALA A 367 -2.73 -17.66 11.64
C ALA A 367 -2.56 -16.98 13.01
N TRP A 368 -1.69 -17.54 13.83
CA TRP A 368 -1.37 -17.09 15.17
C TRP A 368 -0.33 -16.01 15.05
N ASP A 369 -0.62 -14.86 15.65
CA ASP A 369 0.38 -13.81 15.81
C ASP A 369 1.42 -14.31 16.83
N TYR A 370 2.65 -14.54 16.35
CA TYR A 370 3.80 -15.00 17.14
C TYR A 370 5.08 -14.38 16.58
N ASN A 371 5.91 -13.82 17.46
CA ASN A 371 7.19 -13.20 17.09
C ASN A 371 8.38 -13.73 17.92
N GLY A 372 8.25 -14.93 18.49
CA GLY A 372 9.27 -15.50 19.35
C GLY A 372 8.96 -15.37 20.84
N PRO A 373 9.71 -16.08 21.70
CA PRO A 373 9.61 -15.93 23.14
C PRO A 373 10.19 -14.58 23.59
N MET A 374 9.63 -14.02 24.66
CA MET A 374 10.16 -12.84 25.33
C MET A 374 10.68 -13.21 26.72
N TYR A 375 11.75 -12.54 27.14
CA TYR A 375 12.44 -12.79 28.40
C TYR A 375 12.71 -11.47 29.11
N ASN A 376 12.35 -11.38 30.39
CA ASN A 376 12.61 -10.19 31.21
C ASN A 376 12.65 -10.58 32.70
N ASP A 377 13.78 -10.37 33.39
CA ASP A 377 13.93 -10.55 34.84
C ASP A 377 13.32 -11.84 35.44
N GLY A 378 13.47 -12.97 34.72
CA GLY A 378 12.94 -14.27 35.10
C GLY A 378 11.55 -14.59 34.56
N PHE A 379 10.81 -13.61 34.02
CA PHE A 379 9.62 -13.86 33.23
C PHE A 379 9.99 -14.41 31.86
N ARG A 380 9.27 -15.46 31.45
CA ARG A 380 9.29 -16.03 30.10
C ARG A 380 7.87 -15.99 29.56
N TRP A 381 7.70 -15.36 28.41
CA TRP A 381 6.40 -15.33 27.73
C TRP A 381 6.55 -15.88 26.32
N PHE A 382 5.73 -16.87 25.98
CA PHE A 382 5.78 -17.53 24.68
C PHE A 382 4.83 -16.91 23.66
N GLY A 383 3.90 -16.06 24.09
CA GLY A 383 3.23 -15.07 23.23
C GLY A 383 2.51 -15.65 22.01
N LEU A 384 1.87 -16.81 22.17
CA LEU A 384 1.14 -17.46 21.09
C LEU A 384 -0.24 -16.81 20.87
N GLN A 385 -0.69 -16.75 19.62
CA GLN A 385 -2.01 -16.29 19.15
C GLN A 385 -2.29 -14.77 19.21
N HIS A 386 -1.59 -14.00 20.07
CA HIS A 386 -1.94 -12.60 20.36
C HIS A 386 -0.73 -11.66 20.45
N PHE A 387 0.38 -12.01 19.79
CA PHE A 387 1.52 -11.09 19.71
C PHE A 387 1.09 -9.75 19.11
N GLY A 388 1.38 -8.63 19.79
CA GLY A 388 0.96 -7.28 19.41
C GLY A 388 -0.36 -6.79 20.01
N ASN A 389 -1.13 -7.63 20.70
CA ASN A 389 -2.45 -7.29 21.27
C ASN A 389 -2.67 -7.90 22.67
N SER A 390 -1.62 -8.01 23.50
CA SER A 390 -1.67 -8.67 24.81
C SER A 390 -1.14 -7.75 25.93
N PRO A 391 -1.84 -7.63 27.07
CA PRO A 391 -1.32 -6.90 28.23
C PRO A 391 -0.06 -7.52 28.84
N VAL A 392 0.22 -8.79 28.52
CA VAL A 392 1.46 -9.47 28.94
C VAL A 392 2.66 -8.91 28.17
N GLN A 393 2.48 -8.49 26.92
CA GLN A 393 3.57 -7.92 26.12
C GLN A 393 4.13 -6.65 26.75
N ASP A 394 3.26 -5.79 27.30
CA ASP A 394 3.64 -4.54 27.97
C ASP A 394 4.67 -4.78 29.08
N LEU A 395 4.63 -5.94 29.76
CA LEU A 395 5.60 -6.31 30.81
C LEU A 395 7.04 -6.46 30.26
N PHE A 396 7.18 -6.68 28.95
CA PHE A 396 8.45 -6.84 28.26
C PHE A 396 8.86 -5.59 27.45
N GLU A 397 8.02 -4.54 27.42
CA GLU A 397 8.33 -3.25 26.81
C GLU A 397 8.98 -2.30 27.82
N LEU A 398 10.26 -2.57 28.14
CA LEU A 398 11.04 -1.88 29.18
C LEU A 398 11.30 -0.39 28.94
N ASN A 399 11.01 0.13 27.75
CA ASN A 399 11.10 1.55 27.44
C ASN A 399 10.02 2.38 28.16
N GLN A 400 9.06 1.74 28.84
CA GLN A 400 8.06 2.40 29.67
C GLN A 400 8.39 2.28 31.17
N PRO A 401 8.83 3.38 31.85
CA PRO A 401 9.21 3.33 33.27
C PRO A 401 8.12 2.82 34.22
N HIS A 402 6.85 2.97 33.84
CA HIS A 402 5.70 2.46 34.58
C HIS A 402 5.65 0.92 34.58
N MET A 403 5.90 0.28 33.44
CA MET A 403 5.95 -1.19 33.33
C MET A 403 7.08 -1.79 34.17
N GLY A 404 8.22 -1.10 34.24
CA GLY A 404 9.31 -1.47 35.14
C GLY A 404 8.88 -1.53 36.61
N LYS A 405 8.02 -0.61 37.06
CA LYS A 405 7.49 -0.62 38.44
C LYS A 405 6.53 -1.79 38.69
N LEU A 406 5.65 -2.08 37.74
CA LEU A 406 4.74 -3.23 37.81
C LEU A 406 5.52 -4.55 37.87
N CYS A 407 6.54 -4.70 37.02
CA CYS A 407 7.43 -5.88 37.02
C CYS A 407 8.17 -6.03 38.36
N ALA A 408 8.76 -4.95 38.87
CA ALA A 408 9.44 -4.96 40.16
C ALA A 408 8.51 -5.37 41.32
N LEU A 409 7.28 -4.85 41.34
CA LEU A 409 6.29 -5.22 42.34
C LEU A 409 5.90 -6.70 42.23
N LEU A 410 5.68 -7.23 41.02
CA LEU A 410 5.41 -8.65 40.80
C LEU A 410 6.55 -9.54 41.32
N ILE A 411 7.81 -9.17 41.05
CA ILE A 411 8.98 -9.93 41.54
C ILE A 411 9.03 -9.93 43.07
N ARG A 412 8.81 -8.78 43.71
CA ARG A 412 8.77 -8.72 45.18
C ARG A 412 7.62 -9.56 45.76
N LEU A 413 6.45 -9.52 45.14
CA LEU A 413 5.32 -10.37 45.54
C LEU A 413 5.69 -11.85 45.43
N ILE A 414 6.33 -12.27 44.33
CA ILE A 414 6.82 -13.65 44.16
C ILE A 414 7.81 -14.02 45.27
N GLN A 415 8.77 -13.15 45.59
CA GLN A 415 9.77 -13.38 46.63
C GLN A 415 9.17 -13.43 48.04
N ALA A 416 8.07 -12.73 48.26
CA ALA A 416 7.34 -12.68 49.53
C ALA A 416 6.21 -13.73 49.61
N ASP A 417 6.18 -14.72 48.71
CA ASP A 417 5.11 -15.74 48.62
C ASP A 417 3.70 -15.11 48.55
N PHE A 418 3.60 -14.02 47.81
CA PHE A 418 2.40 -13.20 47.61
C PHE A 418 1.78 -12.65 48.90
N ASP A 419 2.56 -12.49 49.97
CA ASP A 419 2.12 -11.80 51.19
C ASP A 419 1.74 -10.33 50.88
N PRO A 420 0.48 -9.92 51.06
CA PRO A 420 0.04 -8.55 50.82
C PRO A 420 0.76 -7.51 51.69
N SER A 421 1.35 -7.93 52.82
CA SER A 421 2.08 -7.04 53.73
C SER A 421 3.33 -6.41 53.10
N CYS A 422 3.87 -7.02 52.03
CA CYS A 422 5.02 -6.48 51.31
C CYS A 422 4.67 -5.26 50.43
N VAL A 423 3.38 -4.99 50.21
CA VAL A 423 2.89 -3.89 49.38
C VAL A 423 2.71 -2.62 50.22
N THR A 424 3.45 -1.57 49.88
CA THR A 424 3.35 -0.27 50.59
C THR A 424 2.06 0.47 50.22
N ALA A 425 1.73 1.53 50.97
CA ALA A 425 0.56 2.38 50.69
C ALA A 425 0.61 3.00 49.28
N ASP A 426 1.79 3.42 48.84
CA ASP A 426 2.00 4.06 47.53
C ASP A 426 1.98 3.04 46.36
N GLU A 427 2.10 1.74 46.65
CA GLU A 427 2.08 0.65 45.67
C GLU A 427 0.69 0.02 45.51
N GLN A 428 -0.32 0.45 46.29
CA GLN A 428 -1.68 -0.08 46.19
C GLN A 428 -2.30 0.14 44.81
N GLU A 429 -1.97 1.26 44.15
CA GLU A 429 -2.41 1.55 42.78
C GLU A 429 -1.80 0.55 41.79
N LEU A 430 -0.50 0.27 41.91
CA LEU A 430 0.20 -0.73 41.08
C LEU A 430 -0.38 -2.13 41.29
N LEU A 431 -0.69 -2.50 42.54
CA LEU A 431 -1.33 -3.78 42.84
C LEU A 431 -2.73 -3.87 42.22
N ALA A 432 -3.53 -2.81 42.30
CA ALA A 432 -4.85 -2.75 41.68
C ALA A 432 -4.76 -2.89 40.16
N GLU A 433 -3.74 -2.29 39.53
CA GLU A 433 -3.47 -2.43 38.10
C GLU A 433 -3.06 -3.87 37.74
N LEU A 434 -2.18 -4.52 38.50
CA LEU A 434 -1.81 -5.93 38.28
C LEU A 434 -3.00 -6.88 38.35
N LEU A 435 -3.95 -6.59 39.26
CA LEU A 435 -5.23 -7.32 39.35
C LEU A 435 -6.12 -7.03 38.14
N ALA A 436 -6.25 -5.76 37.74
CA ALA A 436 -7.08 -5.35 36.60
C ALA A 436 -6.57 -5.91 35.27
N ARG A 437 -5.24 -5.99 35.10
CA ARG A 437 -4.55 -6.59 33.95
C ARG A 437 -4.52 -8.12 33.99
N GLY A 438 -5.01 -8.75 35.05
CA GLY A 438 -5.15 -10.20 35.16
C GLY A 438 -3.87 -10.96 35.50
N PHE A 439 -2.77 -10.31 35.89
CA PHE A 439 -1.57 -11.01 36.37
C PHE A 439 -1.80 -11.69 37.73
N LEU A 440 -2.66 -11.07 38.55
CA LEU A 440 -3.00 -11.53 39.90
C LEU A 440 -4.51 -11.75 40.01
N ARG A 441 -4.91 -12.61 40.94
CA ARG A 441 -6.30 -12.79 41.37
C ARG A 441 -6.41 -12.76 42.90
N LYS A 442 -7.58 -12.33 43.39
CA LYS A 442 -7.93 -12.48 44.81
C LYS A 442 -8.67 -13.82 45.01
N ALA A 443 -8.17 -14.64 45.91
CA ALA A 443 -8.80 -15.89 46.31
C ALA A 443 -8.72 -16.04 47.83
N ASP A 444 -9.85 -16.21 48.51
CA ASP A 444 -9.94 -16.45 49.96
C ASP A 444 -9.19 -15.42 50.83
N GLY A 445 -9.21 -14.14 50.42
CA GLY A 445 -8.50 -13.06 51.11
C GLY A 445 -6.99 -13.00 50.87
N SER A 446 -6.44 -13.94 50.10
CA SER A 446 -5.05 -13.97 49.63
C SER A 446 -4.93 -13.49 48.18
N ILE A 447 -3.74 -13.03 47.81
CA ILE A 447 -3.38 -12.68 46.42
C ILE A 447 -2.65 -13.89 45.83
N LYS A 448 -3.01 -14.30 44.61
CA LYS A 448 -2.36 -15.41 43.89
C LYS A 448 -2.06 -15.03 42.44
N PRO A 449 -0.99 -15.56 41.83
CA PRO A 449 -0.71 -15.32 40.42
C PRO A 449 -1.67 -16.10 39.51
N ASN A 450 -1.92 -15.56 38.32
CA ASN A 450 -2.64 -16.25 37.24
C ASN A 450 -1.72 -16.99 36.27
N PHE A 451 -0.42 -16.99 36.53
CA PHE A 451 0.63 -17.66 35.76
C PHE A 451 1.43 -18.61 36.66
N CYS A 452 2.23 -19.49 36.06
CA CYS A 452 3.04 -20.45 36.83
C CYS A 452 4.31 -19.78 37.38
N VAL A 453 4.66 -20.07 38.63
CA VAL A 453 5.85 -19.53 39.31
C VAL A 453 6.67 -20.65 39.89
N LEU A 454 7.93 -20.75 39.45
CA LEU A 454 8.86 -21.78 39.87
C LEU A 454 10.03 -21.17 40.65
N THR A 455 10.52 -21.88 41.66
CA THR A 455 11.82 -21.60 42.28
C THR A 455 12.96 -22.15 41.43
N ARG A 456 14.20 -21.71 41.72
CA ARG A 456 15.39 -22.20 41.01
C ARG A 456 15.56 -23.72 41.14
N GLU A 457 15.31 -24.28 42.32
CA GLU A 457 15.38 -25.74 42.54
C GLU A 457 14.29 -26.46 41.74
N GLN A 458 13.07 -25.91 41.70
CA GLN A 458 11.97 -26.49 40.94
C GLN A 458 12.24 -26.49 39.44
N VAL A 459 12.81 -25.42 38.89
CA VAL A 459 13.26 -25.38 37.48
C VAL A 459 14.30 -26.45 37.20
N GLN A 460 15.27 -26.65 38.11
CA GLN A 460 16.30 -27.68 37.95
C GLN A 460 15.72 -29.09 38.01
N ARG A 461 14.82 -29.35 38.96
CA ARG A 461 14.11 -30.62 39.08
C ARG A 461 13.26 -30.92 37.84
N LEU A 462 12.44 -29.96 37.38
CA LEU A 462 11.65 -30.11 36.17
C LEU A 462 12.52 -30.46 34.95
N ARG A 463 13.66 -29.77 34.81
CA ARG A 463 14.60 -30.04 33.74
C ARG A 463 15.21 -31.44 33.83
N GLN A 464 15.67 -31.86 35.01
CA GLN A 464 16.39 -33.12 35.19
C GLN A 464 15.47 -34.34 35.22
N GLU A 465 14.35 -34.24 35.93
CA GLU A 465 13.42 -35.34 36.18
C GLU A 465 12.45 -35.55 35.00
N VAL A 466 12.14 -34.49 34.22
CA VAL A 466 11.13 -34.54 33.16
C VAL A 466 11.70 -34.18 31.79
N PHE A 467 12.24 -32.98 31.59
CA PHE A 467 12.59 -32.53 30.23
C PHE A 467 13.77 -33.28 29.60
N LEU A 468 14.85 -33.53 30.33
CA LEU A 468 16.02 -34.22 29.78
C LEU A 468 15.70 -35.66 29.32
N PRO A 469 14.99 -36.50 30.11
CA PRO A 469 14.56 -37.82 29.64
C PRO A 469 13.72 -37.77 28.35
N ILE A 470 12.81 -36.79 28.23
CA ILE A 470 12.00 -36.61 27.03
C ILE A 470 12.88 -36.20 25.83
N VAL A 471 13.78 -35.24 26.02
CA VAL A 471 14.73 -34.79 24.98
C VAL A 471 15.60 -35.95 24.51
N GLU A 472 16.12 -36.77 25.42
CA GLU A 472 16.91 -37.96 25.08
C GLU A 472 16.10 -38.96 24.25
N ALA A 473 14.83 -39.20 24.61
CA ALA A 473 13.94 -40.11 23.90
C ALA A 473 13.66 -39.65 22.45
N VAL A 474 13.45 -38.34 22.23
CA VAL A 474 13.13 -37.79 20.90
C VAL A 474 14.38 -37.38 20.10
N GLN A 475 15.57 -37.49 20.68
CA GLN A 475 16.83 -37.07 20.05
C GLN A 475 17.06 -37.68 18.64
N PRO A 476 16.73 -38.95 18.35
CA PRO A 476 16.88 -39.50 17.00
C PRO A 476 15.97 -38.81 15.97
N ALA A 477 14.72 -38.52 16.33
CA ALA A 477 13.77 -37.79 15.48
C ALA A 477 14.22 -36.33 15.30
N TRP A 478 14.63 -35.68 16.38
CA TRP A 478 15.16 -34.32 16.35
C TRP A 478 16.40 -34.19 15.45
N THR A 479 17.28 -35.18 15.47
CA THR A 479 18.47 -35.22 14.60
C THR A 479 18.08 -35.31 13.12
N ARG A 480 17.04 -36.08 12.76
CA ARG A 480 16.52 -36.13 11.38
C ARG A 480 15.98 -34.78 10.94
N VAL A 481 15.09 -34.18 11.76
CA VAL A 481 14.53 -32.84 11.50
C VAL A 481 15.65 -31.82 11.29
N CYS A 482 16.64 -31.77 12.18
CA CYS A 482 17.76 -30.84 12.07
C CYS A 482 18.57 -31.01 10.77
N ASN A 483 18.78 -32.24 10.31
CA ASN A 483 19.52 -32.51 9.07
C ASN A 483 18.74 -32.07 7.82
N GLU A 484 17.43 -32.27 7.80
CA GLU A 484 16.56 -31.80 6.72
C GLU A 484 16.46 -30.27 6.71
N LEU A 485 16.21 -29.66 7.88
CA LEU A 485 16.20 -28.20 8.03
C LEU A 485 17.54 -27.58 7.61
N ARG A 486 18.67 -28.20 7.96
CA ARG A 486 20.01 -27.73 7.55
C ARG A 486 20.15 -27.72 6.04
N THR A 487 19.69 -28.77 5.37
CA THR A 487 19.74 -28.89 3.91
C THR A 487 18.91 -27.78 3.26
N LEU A 488 17.68 -27.57 3.73
CA LEU A 488 16.79 -26.51 3.24
C LEU A 488 17.35 -25.11 3.49
N CYS A 489 17.81 -24.83 4.72
CA CYS A 489 18.30 -23.51 5.09
C CYS A 489 19.58 -23.15 4.34
N LYS A 490 20.57 -24.05 4.25
CA LYS A 490 21.84 -23.75 3.55
C LYS A 490 21.65 -23.49 2.06
N ALA A 491 20.74 -24.21 1.40
CA ALA A 491 20.45 -24.00 -0.02
C ALA A 491 19.82 -22.63 -0.31
N SER A 492 19.20 -21.99 0.69
CA SER A 492 18.44 -20.76 0.54
C SER A 492 19.26 -19.46 0.71
N VAL A 493 20.47 -19.55 1.26
CA VAL A 493 21.27 -18.37 1.66
C VAL A 493 22.13 -17.87 0.49
N PRO A 494 21.99 -16.58 0.08
CA PRO A 494 22.83 -15.99 -0.96
C PRO A 494 24.34 -16.03 -0.63
N LYS A 495 25.19 -16.03 -1.66
CA LYS A 495 26.65 -16.13 -1.50
C LYS A 495 27.25 -15.01 -0.66
N HIS A 496 26.72 -13.79 -0.71
CA HIS A 496 27.22 -12.67 0.07
C HIS A 496 26.76 -12.68 1.53
N LEU A 497 25.81 -13.54 1.91
CA LEU A 497 25.30 -13.69 3.28
C LEU A 497 25.75 -15.00 3.94
N GLN A 498 26.79 -15.66 3.42
CA GLN A 498 27.26 -16.93 3.97
C GLN A 498 27.76 -16.83 5.42
N ALA A 499 28.19 -15.66 5.87
CA ALA A 499 28.50 -15.41 7.28
C ALA A 499 27.27 -15.57 8.20
N LEU A 500 26.06 -15.46 7.64
CA LEU A 500 24.79 -15.65 8.34
C LEU A 500 24.12 -17.00 7.99
N ALA A 501 24.83 -17.95 7.35
CA ALA A 501 24.22 -19.18 6.84
C ALA A 501 23.60 -20.07 7.93
N ASP A 502 24.10 -19.95 9.16
CA ASP A 502 23.60 -20.69 10.32
C ASP A 502 22.40 -20.01 11.00
N LEU A 503 22.18 -18.70 10.77
CA LEU A 503 21.05 -17.96 11.35
C LEU A 503 19.69 -18.55 10.96
N PRO A 504 19.35 -18.81 9.67
CA PRO A 504 18.06 -19.41 9.32
C PRO A 504 17.85 -20.79 9.95
N LEU A 505 18.90 -21.62 10.04
CA LEU A 505 18.83 -22.93 10.67
C LEU A 505 18.60 -22.81 12.17
N HIS A 506 19.33 -21.90 12.83
CA HIS A 506 19.18 -21.63 14.25
C HIS A 506 17.74 -21.19 14.57
N MET A 507 17.20 -20.26 13.77
CA MET A 507 15.82 -19.76 13.93
C MET A 507 14.77 -20.84 13.62
N ALA A 508 15.00 -21.66 12.60
CA ALA A 508 14.11 -22.78 12.30
C ALA A 508 14.05 -23.78 13.46
N ALA A 509 15.20 -24.08 14.09
CA ALA A 509 15.25 -24.97 15.24
C ALA A 509 14.54 -24.38 16.47
N LEU A 510 14.66 -23.07 16.72
CA LEU A 510 13.93 -22.38 17.80
C LEU A 510 12.41 -22.41 17.60
N ALA A 511 11.93 -22.61 16.37
CA ALA A 511 10.50 -22.75 16.10
C ALA A 511 9.91 -24.11 16.54
N ALA A 512 10.72 -25.06 17.02
CA ALA A 512 10.23 -26.39 17.42
C ALA A 512 9.11 -26.35 18.48
N GLY A 513 9.17 -25.40 19.43
CA GLY A 513 8.11 -25.18 20.41
C GLY A 513 6.80 -24.75 19.76
N TYR A 514 6.85 -23.68 18.97
CA TYR A 514 5.72 -23.18 18.19
C TYR A 514 5.08 -24.28 17.31
N MET A 515 5.92 -25.05 16.59
CA MET A 515 5.44 -26.14 15.74
C MET A 515 4.77 -27.25 16.54
N THR A 516 5.35 -27.64 17.68
CA THR A 516 4.81 -28.69 18.53
C THR A 516 3.49 -28.26 19.18
N GLU A 517 3.37 -27.01 19.61
CA GLU A 517 2.13 -26.43 20.14
C GLU A 517 1.02 -26.36 19.10
N GLN A 518 1.33 -25.95 17.86
CA GLN A 518 0.35 -25.95 16.77
C GLN A 518 -0.18 -27.36 16.49
N ILE A 519 0.72 -28.34 16.44
CA ILE A 519 0.34 -29.75 16.26
C ILE A 519 -0.52 -30.19 17.44
N ALA A 520 -0.10 -29.94 18.69
CA ALA A 520 -0.82 -30.28 19.91
C ALA A 520 -2.24 -29.69 19.95
N TYR A 521 -2.39 -28.43 19.58
CA TYR A 521 -3.68 -27.76 19.48
C TYR A 521 -4.56 -28.38 18.39
N ALA A 522 -4.00 -28.64 17.21
CA ALA A 522 -4.74 -29.15 16.06
C ALA A 522 -5.40 -30.52 16.32
N TYR A 523 -4.79 -31.39 17.13
CA TYR A 523 -5.40 -32.68 17.52
C TYR A 523 -6.08 -32.67 18.89
N GLY A 524 -6.18 -31.51 19.56
CA GLY A 524 -6.98 -31.32 20.77
C GLY A 524 -6.31 -31.71 22.08
N ALA A 525 -4.97 -31.72 22.17
CA ALA A 525 -4.26 -31.93 23.44
C ALA A 525 -4.22 -30.68 24.33
N LEU A 526 -4.36 -29.49 23.75
CA LEU A 526 -4.33 -28.22 24.46
C LEU A 526 -5.74 -27.74 24.79
N GLU A 527 -5.91 -27.18 25.98
CA GLU A 527 -7.15 -26.49 26.35
C GLU A 527 -7.31 -25.25 25.47
N LYS A 528 -8.49 -25.07 24.88
CA LYS A 528 -8.80 -23.90 24.08
C LYS A 528 -9.12 -22.72 25.00
N PRO A 529 -8.38 -21.60 24.91
CA PRO A 529 -8.69 -20.40 25.69
C PRO A 529 -10.09 -19.85 25.35
N GLU A 530 -10.82 -19.37 26.36
CA GLU A 530 -12.11 -18.71 26.17
C GLU A 530 -11.92 -17.28 25.66
N THR A 531 -10.88 -16.60 26.14
CA THR A 531 -10.51 -15.24 25.73
C THR A 531 -9.02 -15.15 25.32
N PRO A 532 -8.64 -14.15 24.51
CA PRO A 532 -7.24 -13.86 24.20
C PRO A 532 -6.35 -13.62 25.43
N ASP A 533 -6.89 -12.98 26.46
CA ASP A 533 -6.16 -12.64 27.68
C ASP A 533 -5.83 -13.90 28.50
N ASP A 534 -6.74 -14.88 28.53
CA ASP A 534 -6.49 -16.18 29.16
C ASP A 534 -5.32 -16.90 28.46
N ALA A 535 -5.30 -16.89 27.13
CA ALA A 535 -4.24 -17.52 26.33
C ALA A 535 -2.86 -16.90 26.60
N ALA A 536 -2.80 -15.57 26.72
CA ALA A 536 -1.58 -14.84 26.99
C ALA A 536 -1.01 -15.18 28.38
N MET A 537 -1.86 -15.33 29.39
CA MET A 537 -1.43 -15.67 30.75
C MET A 537 -0.99 -17.14 30.88
N TRP A 538 -1.62 -18.07 30.16
CA TRP A 538 -1.26 -19.50 30.20
C TRP A 538 0.12 -19.79 29.59
N THR A 539 0.64 -18.87 28.78
CA THR A 539 1.97 -18.94 28.17
C THR A 539 3.01 -18.05 28.88
N LEU A 540 2.63 -17.41 30.00
CA LEU A 540 3.53 -16.68 30.88
C LEU A 540 4.00 -17.58 32.02
N VAL A 541 5.30 -17.58 32.31
CA VAL A 541 5.88 -18.30 33.44
C VAL A 541 6.97 -17.45 34.08
N TYR A 542 7.04 -17.46 35.40
CA TYR A 542 8.20 -16.95 36.13
C TYR A 542 9.15 -18.08 36.51
N GLU A 543 10.39 -17.98 36.04
CA GLU A 543 11.49 -18.88 36.33
C GLU A 543 12.77 -18.07 36.58
N PRO A 544 13.29 -18.04 37.82
CA PRO A 544 14.50 -17.28 38.13
C PRO A 544 15.69 -17.81 37.33
N GLU A 545 16.49 -16.90 36.76
CA GLU A 545 17.63 -17.29 35.94
C GLU A 545 18.62 -18.18 36.70
N ILE A 546 18.93 -19.33 36.11
CA ILE A 546 20.11 -20.09 36.47
C ILE A 546 21.28 -19.35 35.82
N LYS A 547 21.86 -18.36 36.51
CA LYS A 547 23.13 -17.76 36.08
C LYS A 547 24.18 -18.87 35.97
N VAL A 548 24.41 -19.36 34.76
CA VAL A 548 25.62 -20.10 34.43
C VAL A 548 26.67 -19.02 34.31
N THR A 549 27.46 -18.83 35.36
CA THR A 549 28.65 -17.99 35.31
C THR A 549 29.48 -18.45 34.12
N PRO A 550 29.74 -17.62 33.11
CA PRO A 550 30.66 -18.00 32.05
C PRO A 550 32.01 -18.22 32.72
N HIS A 551 32.55 -19.43 32.62
CA HIS A 551 33.93 -19.67 32.99
C HIS A 551 34.80 -18.71 32.17
N LYS A 552 35.67 -18.00 32.89
CA LYS A 552 36.66 -17.07 32.34
C LYS A 552 37.53 -17.70 31.27
#